data_AF-A0A5K1EHX0-F1
#
_entry.id   AF-A0A5K1EHX0-F1
#
_cell.length_a   1.000
_cell.length_b   1.000
_cell.length_c   1.000
_cell.angle_alpha   90.00
_cell.angle_beta   90.00
_cell.angle_gamma   90.00
#
_symmetry.space_group_name_H-M   'P 1'
#
loop_
_entity.id
_entity.type
_entity.pdbx_description
1 polymer ?
#
loop_
_entity_poly.entity_id
_entity_poly.type
_entity_poly.pdbx_seq_one_letter_code
_entity_poly.pdbx_strand_id
1 'polypeptide(L)'
;MWIFNNLIPKEQSGIDGRTFDIENLKIQVRNAIAEGGFSSVYLARDCYSGKQYALKHIICNDGESMDLVKKEIEVMKLLKGHPNVVTLYAHSILDFGRTKEAFLVMEYCEKSLVSVLESKGAGFFEEKQILLIFRDVCNAVFAMHSHSPPVAH
;
A
#
# COMPACT_ATOMS: atom_id res chain seq x y z
N MET A 1 -3.90 21.47 22.15
CA MET A 1 -2.53 21.08 22.54
C MET A 1 -2.62 19.61 22.92
N TRP A 2 -2.34 18.70 21.99
CA TRP A 2 -2.54 17.26 22.19
C TRP A 2 -1.22 16.64 22.62
N ILE A 3 -1.20 16.10 23.83
CA ILE A 3 -0.05 15.44 24.45
C ILE A 3 -0.11 13.97 24.02
N PHE A 4 0.90 13.50 23.28
CA PHE A 4 1.08 12.07 23.01
C PHE A 4 1.78 11.44 24.21
N ASN A 5 1.03 10.70 25.01
CA ASN A 5 1.60 9.83 26.04
C ASN A 5 2.36 8.69 25.36
N ASN A 6 3.66 8.59 25.65
CA ASN A 6 4.44 7.38 25.41
C ASN A 6 3.85 6.23 26.23
N LEU A 7 3.31 5.21 25.56
CA LEU A 7 2.84 3.98 26.18
C LEU A 7 3.35 2.77 25.38
N ILE A 8 4.27 2.04 26.04
CA ILE A 8 4.46 0.58 26.01
C ILE A 8 5.01 -0.01 24.70
N PRO A 9 6.12 -0.78 24.72
CA PRO A 9 6.53 -1.57 23.56
C PRO A 9 5.42 -2.59 23.26
N LYS A 10 4.68 -2.40 22.17
CA LYS A 10 3.73 -3.39 21.67
C LYS A 10 4.49 -4.66 21.31
N GLU A 11 4.01 -5.80 21.80
CA GLU A 11 4.48 -7.13 21.38
C GLU A 11 4.47 -7.23 19.84
N GLN A 12 5.50 -7.85 19.25
CA GLN A 12 5.60 -8.11 17.81
C GLN A 12 4.56 -9.17 17.38
N SER A 13 3.29 -8.78 17.27
CA SER A 13 2.22 -9.56 16.62
C SER A 13 2.22 -9.34 15.10
N GLY A 14 3.41 -9.34 14.48
CA GLY A 14 3.59 -9.06 13.06
C GLY A 14 3.98 -10.30 12.25
N ILE A 15 3.84 -10.19 10.93
CA ILE A 15 4.37 -11.18 9.97
C ILE A 15 5.83 -10.89 9.56
N ASP A 16 6.53 -10.00 10.28
CA ASP A 16 7.94 -9.66 10.04
C ASP A 16 8.83 -10.92 10.08
N GLY A 17 9.82 -10.97 9.19
CA GLY A 17 10.74 -12.09 9.02
C GLY A 17 10.13 -13.31 8.30
N ARG A 18 8.81 -13.41 8.16
CA ARG A 18 8.16 -14.52 7.44
C ARG A 18 8.38 -14.41 5.93
N THR A 19 8.25 -15.54 5.24
CA THR A 19 8.32 -15.61 3.78
C THR A 19 7.03 -16.20 3.24
N PHE A 20 6.50 -15.61 2.18
CA PHE A 20 5.27 -16.03 1.53
C PHE A 20 5.52 -16.24 0.03
N ASP A 21 4.99 -17.33 -0.51
CA ASP A 21 4.92 -17.54 -1.96
C ASP A 21 3.60 -16.92 -2.46
N ILE A 22 3.70 -15.83 -3.23
CA ILE A 22 2.57 -15.04 -3.74
C ILE A 22 2.67 -15.02 -5.26
N GLU A 23 1.81 -15.79 -5.93
CA GLU A 23 1.86 -16.04 -7.37
C GLU A 23 3.28 -16.45 -7.82
N ASN A 24 3.96 -15.62 -8.62
CA ASN A 24 5.29 -15.88 -9.15
C ASN A 24 6.43 -15.26 -8.32
N LEU A 25 6.13 -14.74 -7.11
CA LEU A 25 7.09 -14.06 -6.25
C LEU A 25 7.24 -14.78 -4.91
N LYS A 26 8.48 -14.86 -4.42
CA LYS A 26 8.78 -15.34 -3.08
C LYS A 26 9.17 -14.16 -2.20
N ILE A 27 8.22 -13.69 -1.40
CA ILE A 27 8.32 -12.42 -0.69
C ILE A 27 8.74 -12.66 0.75
N GLN A 28 9.91 -12.16 1.12
CA GLN A 28 10.35 -12.05 2.52
C GLN A 28 9.89 -10.72 3.11
N VAL A 29 9.13 -10.79 4.19
CA VAL A 29 8.64 -9.62 4.93
C VAL A 29 9.76 -9.06 5.80
N ARG A 30 9.86 -7.73 5.83
CA ARG A 30 10.75 -6.96 6.70
C ARG A 30 9.90 -6.15 7.68
N ASN A 31 10.36 -4.97 8.06
CA ASN A 31 9.66 -4.12 9.02
C ASN A 31 8.32 -3.59 8.49
N ALA A 32 7.38 -3.36 9.40
CA ALA A 32 6.18 -2.56 9.12
C ALA A 32 6.58 -1.12 8.73
N ILE A 33 5.88 -0.56 7.75
CA ILE A 33 6.04 0.83 7.28
C ILE A 33 4.77 1.66 7.45
N ALA A 34 3.61 1.01 7.59
CA ALA A 34 2.35 1.65 7.98
C ALA A 34 1.44 0.63 8.68
N GLU A 35 0.66 1.08 9.65
CA GLU A 35 -0.35 0.27 10.34
C GLU A 35 -1.69 1.00 10.34
N GLY A 36 -2.75 0.25 10.07
CA GLY A 36 -4.14 0.68 10.19
C GLY A 36 -4.95 -0.31 11.02
N GLY A 37 -6.25 -0.05 11.19
CA GLY A 37 -7.10 -0.90 12.03
C GLY A 37 -7.26 -2.34 11.51
N PHE A 38 -7.30 -2.52 10.19
CA PHE A 38 -7.58 -3.82 9.55
C PHE A 38 -6.53 -4.23 8.52
N SER A 39 -5.48 -3.43 8.35
CA SER A 39 -4.41 -3.69 7.40
C SER A 39 -3.09 -3.10 7.89
N SER A 40 -2.01 -3.79 7.57
CA SER A 40 -0.65 -3.31 7.77
C SER A 40 0.12 -3.37 6.46
N VAL A 41 1.02 -2.41 6.24
CA VAL A 41 1.91 -2.39 5.09
C VAL A 41 3.34 -2.61 5.58
N TYR A 42 4.03 -3.54 4.95
CA TYR A 42 5.41 -3.91 5.27
C TYR A 42 6.34 -3.58 4.12
N LEU A 43 7.58 -3.20 4.43
CA LEU A 43 8.65 -3.35 3.46
C LEU A 43 8.87 -4.84 3.25
N ALA A 44 9.00 -5.25 2.00
CA ALA A 44 9.24 -6.64 1.64
C ALA A 44 10.26 -6.75 0.52
N ARG A 45 10.83 -7.94 0.34
CA ARG A 45 11.86 -8.19 -0.65
C ARG A 45 11.62 -9.54 -1.32
N ASP A 46 11.71 -9.57 -2.65
CA ASP A 46 11.75 -10.85 -3.35
C ASP A 46 13.08 -11.58 -3.04
N CYS A 47 12.99 -12.82 -2.59
CA CYS A 47 14.13 -13.65 -2.22
C CYS A 47 15.07 -13.93 -3.40
N TYR A 48 14.57 -13.90 -4.63
CA TYR A 48 15.37 -14.24 -5.81
C TYR A 48 16.01 -13.01 -6.44
N SER A 49 15.22 -12.01 -6.85
CA SER A 49 15.76 -10.80 -7.50
C SER A 49 16.35 -9.81 -6.50
N GLY A 50 15.99 -9.91 -5.22
CA GLY A 50 16.33 -8.92 -4.22
C GLY A 50 15.60 -7.59 -4.37
N LYS A 51 14.66 -7.46 -5.31
CA LYS A 51 13.85 -6.26 -5.51
C LYS A 51 12.95 -6.00 -4.30
N GLN A 52 12.84 -4.73 -3.91
CA GLN A 52 11.98 -4.29 -2.81
C GLN A 52 10.53 -4.05 -3.28
N TYR A 53 9.60 -4.31 -2.39
CA TYR A 53 8.15 -4.17 -2.58
C TYR A 53 7.50 -3.64 -1.30
N ALA A 54 6.31 -3.06 -1.45
CA ALA A 54 5.40 -2.85 -0.33
C ALA A 54 4.43 -4.05 -0.28
N LEU A 55 4.32 -4.72 0.86
CA LEU A 55 3.37 -5.80 1.08
C LEU A 55 2.24 -5.29 1.97
N LYS A 56 1.04 -5.11 1.41
CA LYS A 56 -0.16 -4.83 2.20
C LYS A 56 -0.79 -6.14 2.64
N HIS A 57 -0.87 -6.35 3.94
CA HIS A 57 -1.53 -7.47 4.59
C HIS A 57 -2.86 -6.98 5.18
N ILE A 58 -3.95 -7.65 4.83
CA ILE A 58 -5.32 -7.25 5.20
C ILE A 58 -6.00 -8.44 5.86
N ILE A 59 -6.56 -8.23 7.04
CA ILE A 59 -7.35 -9.24 7.74
C ILE A 59 -8.83 -8.98 7.44
N CYS A 60 -9.48 -9.94 6.80
CA CYS A 60 -10.87 -9.89 6.41
C CYS A 60 -11.70 -10.79 7.34
N ASN A 61 -12.58 -10.16 8.11
CA ASN A 61 -13.38 -10.83 9.14
C ASN A 61 -14.79 -11.18 8.66
N ASP A 62 -15.20 -10.68 7.50
CA ASP A 62 -16.54 -10.82 6.95
C ASP A 62 -16.53 -10.76 5.40
N GLY A 63 -17.71 -10.93 4.79
CA GLY A 63 -17.87 -10.85 3.34
C GLY A 63 -17.64 -9.45 2.77
N GLU A 64 -17.99 -8.40 3.52
CA GLU A 64 -17.86 -7.01 3.07
C GLU A 64 -16.39 -6.61 2.92
N SER A 65 -15.57 -6.89 3.94
CA SER A 65 -14.12 -6.68 3.89
C SER A 65 -13.46 -7.46 2.74
N MET A 66 -13.93 -8.68 2.46
CA MET A 66 -13.46 -9.45 1.30
C MET A 66 -13.83 -8.80 -0.04
N ASP A 67 -15.03 -8.27 -0.17
CA ASP A 67 -15.46 -7.62 -1.41
C ASP A 67 -14.74 -6.29 -1.65
N LEU A 68 -14.41 -5.55 -0.58
CA LEU A 68 -13.54 -4.39 -0.64
C LEU A 68 -12.13 -4.76 -1.13
N VAL A 69 -11.53 -5.84 -0.62
CA VAL A 69 -10.22 -6.31 -1.08
C VAL A 69 -10.25 -6.74 -2.55
N LYS A 70 -11.28 -7.48 -2.98
CA LYS A 70 -11.42 -7.87 -4.39
C LYS A 70 -11.51 -6.63 -5.29
N LYS A 71 -12.32 -5.65 -4.90
CA LYS A 71 -12.48 -4.39 -5.63
C LYS A 71 -11.15 -3.61 -5.68
N GLU A 72 -10.39 -3.58 -4.59
CA GLU A 72 -9.06 -2.96 -4.56
C GLU A 72 -8.11 -3.65 -5.55
N ILE A 73 -8.06 -4.98 -5.56
CA ILE A 73 -7.24 -5.76 -6.50
C ILE A 73 -7.65 -5.50 -7.96
N GLU A 74 -8.95 -5.47 -8.25
CA GLU A 74 -9.49 -5.20 -9.59
C GLU A 74 -9.10 -3.80 -10.10
N VAL A 75 -9.29 -2.77 -9.26
CA VAL A 75 -8.93 -1.39 -9.62
C VAL A 75 -7.42 -1.26 -9.86
N MET A 76 -6.59 -1.85 -9.00
CA MET A 76 -5.13 -1.81 -9.19
C MET A 76 -4.67 -2.54 -10.46
N LYS A 77 -5.32 -3.66 -10.82
CA LYS A 77 -5.06 -4.37 -12.08
C LYS A 77 -5.47 -3.52 -13.29
N LEU A 78 -6.61 -2.84 -13.19
CA LEU A 78 -7.13 -1.98 -14.25
C LEU A 78 -6.20 -0.81 -14.57
N LEU A 79 -5.61 -0.19 -13.53
CA LEU A 79 -4.71 0.96 -13.65
C LEU A 79 -3.23 0.59 -13.83
N LYS A 80 -2.94 -0.71 -13.98
CA LYS A 80 -1.56 -1.22 -14.06
C LYS A 80 -0.81 -0.57 -15.24
N GLY A 81 0.36 -0.01 -14.94
CA GLY A 81 1.22 0.65 -15.92
C GLY A 81 1.00 2.15 -16.05
N HIS A 82 0.00 2.74 -15.38
CA HIS A 82 -0.13 4.19 -15.32
C HIS A 82 1.00 4.80 -14.47
N PRO A 83 1.74 5.82 -14.96
CA PRO A 83 2.95 6.32 -14.30
C PRO A 83 2.69 7.02 -12.95
N ASN A 84 1.44 7.41 -12.67
CA ASN A 84 1.05 8.08 -11.42
C ASN A 84 0.23 7.17 -10.48
N VAL A 85 0.18 5.85 -10.74
CA VAL A 85 -0.53 4.87 -9.88
C VAL A 85 0.44 3.75 -9.51
N VAL A 86 0.49 3.40 -8.23
CA VAL A 86 1.31 2.29 -7.73
C VAL A 86 0.91 0.98 -8.37
N THR A 87 1.90 0.23 -8.86
CA THR A 87 1.64 -1.03 -9.56
C THR A 87 1.40 -2.17 -8.57
N LEU A 88 0.32 -2.93 -8.77
CA LEU A 88 0.14 -4.26 -8.17
C LEU A 88 0.90 -5.31 -9.00
N TYR A 89 1.86 -5.96 -8.36
CA TYR A 89 2.70 -6.99 -8.97
C TYR A 89 2.10 -8.38 -8.82
N ALA A 90 1.62 -8.72 -7.61
CA ALA A 90 1.03 -10.00 -7.28
C ALA A 90 0.05 -9.87 -6.11
N HIS A 91 -0.86 -10.82 -5.96
CA HIS A 91 -1.78 -10.88 -4.82
C HIS A 91 -2.10 -12.32 -4.43
N SER A 92 -2.50 -12.54 -3.18
CA SER A 92 -2.99 -13.84 -2.69
C SER A 92 -4.04 -13.63 -1.60
N ILE A 93 -5.01 -14.54 -1.54
CA ILE A 93 -6.04 -14.58 -0.49
C ILE A 93 -5.96 -15.96 0.16
N LEU A 94 -5.62 -16.00 1.44
CA LEU A 94 -5.55 -17.21 2.26
C LEU A 94 -6.84 -17.35 3.06
N ASP A 95 -7.42 -18.54 3.04
CA ASP A 95 -8.65 -18.86 3.77
C ASP A 95 -8.33 -19.70 5.01
N PHE A 96 -8.54 -19.14 6.20
CA PHE A 96 -8.36 -19.82 7.48
C PHE A 96 -9.71 -20.23 8.12
N GLY A 97 -10.78 -20.25 7.32
CA GLY A 97 -12.14 -20.58 7.74
C GLY A 97 -12.82 -19.44 8.48
N ARG A 98 -12.36 -19.12 9.71
CA ARG A 98 -12.96 -18.04 10.52
C ARG A 98 -12.59 -16.64 10.02
N THR A 99 -11.43 -16.50 9.40
CA THR A 99 -10.91 -15.26 8.84
C THR A 99 -10.24 -15.56 7.52
N LYS A 100 -10.15 -14.55 6.67
CA LYS A 100 -9.37 -14.58 5.44
C LYS A 100 -8.29 -13.52 5.51
N GLU A 101 -7.13 -13.79 4.95
CA GLU A 101 -6.04 -12.83 4.89
C GLU A 101 -5.66 -12.57 3.45
N ALA A 102 -5.58 -11.30 3.08
CA ALA A 102 -5.17 -10.89 1.75
C ALA A 102 -3.78 -10.25 1.79
N PHE A 103 -2.98 -10.58 0.78
CA PHE A 103 -1.62 -10.11 0.60
C PHE A 103 -1.53 -9.45 -0.77
N LEU A 104 -1.21 -8.16 -0.82
CA LEU A 104 -1.04 -7.40 -2.05
C LEU A 104 0.41 -6.94 -2.14
N VAL A 105 1.14 -7.44 -3.14
CA VAL A 105 2.53 -7.07 -3.43
C VAL A 105 2.53 -5.90 -4.40
N MET A 106 2.94 -4.74 -3.90
CA MET A 106 2.85 -3.47 -4.60
C MET A 106 4.23 -2.86 -4.80
N GLU A 107 4.29 -1.90 -5.71
CA GLU A 107 5.43 -1.00 -5.85
C GLU A 107 5.80 -0.36 -4.51
N TYR A 108 7.09 -0.37 -4.18
CA TYR A 108 7.61 0.33 -3.02
C TYR A 108 8.03 1.74 -3.41
N CYS A 109 7.42 2.73 -2.77
CA CYS A 109 7.85 4.13 -2.83
C CYS A 109 8.61 4.48 -1.55
N GLU A 110 9.86 4.90 -1.68
CA GLU A 110 10.75 5.17 -0.53
C GLU A 110 10.24 6.31 0.37
N LYS A 111 9.46 7.24 -0.18
CA LYS A 111 8.97 8.42 0.54
C LYS A 111 7.49 8.64 0.25
N SER A 112 6.74 9.02 1.28
CA SER A 112 5.41 9.58 1.12
C SER A 112 5.50 11.07 0.81
N LEU A 113 4.45 11.64 0.21
CA LEU A 113 4.40 13.09 0.01
C LEU A 113 4.47 13.83 1.36
N VAL A 114 3.83 13.29 2.41
CA VAL A 114 3.88 13.86 3.77
C VAL A 114 5.31 13.95 4.28
N SER A 115 6.12 12.89 4.16
CA SER A 115 7.52 12.95 4.64
C SER A 115 8.37 13.92 3.84
N VAL A 116 8.09 14.10 2.54
CA VAL A 116 8.72 15.13 1.71
C VAL A 116 8.34 16.54 2.20
N LEU A 117 7.06 16.77 2.51
CA LEU A 117 6.58 18.05 3.06
C LEU A 117 7.25 18.35 4.40
N GLU A 118 7.27 17.39 5.31
CA GLU A 118 7.87 17.53 6.66
C GLU A 118 9.38 17.79 6.59
N SER A 119 10.10 17.14 5.68
CA SER A 119 11.55 17.32 5.51
C SER A 119 11.95 18.75 5.14
N LYS A 120 11.00 19.56 4.66
CA LYS A 120 11.22 20.96 4.28
C LYS A 120 11.10 21.94 5.45
N GLY A 121 10.58 21.49 6.59
CA GLY A 121 10.39 22.33 7.78
C GLY A 121 9.50 23.54 7.49
N ALA A 122 9.97 24.73 7.84
CA ALA A 122 9.24 25.98 7.62
C ALA A 122 9.38 26.56 6.19
N GLY A 123 10.07 25.86 5.29
CA GLY A 123 10.27 26.32 3.91
C GLY A 123 9.06 26.06 3.01
N PHE A 124 8.90 26.87 1.97
CA PHE A 124 7.83 26.72 0.97
C PHE A 124 8.30 25.95 -0.27
N PHE A 125 7.39 25.23 -0.91
CA PHE A 125 7.62 24.69 -2.26
C PHE A 125 7.51 25.78 -3.30
N GLU A 126 8.35 25.69 -4.31
CA GLU A 126 8.17 26.53 -5.50
C GLU A 126 6.84 26.16 -6.16
N GLU A 127 6.14 27.16 -6.69
CA GLU A 127 4.85 26.96 -7.36
C GLU A 127 4.94 25.86 -8.43
N LYS A 128 6.02 25.84 -9.22
CA LYS A 128 6.26 24.81 -10.23
C LYS A 128 6.31 23.39 -9.64
N GLN A 129 6.90 23.21 -8.46
CA GLN A 129 6.94 21.89 -7.79
C GLN A 129 5.54 21.46 -7.37
N ILE A 130 4.75 22.38 -6.81
CA ILE A 130 3.36 22.12 -6.40
C ILE A 130 2.51 21.74 -7.62
N LEU A 131 2.63 22.49 -8.71
CA LEU A 131 1.89 22.23 -9.94
C LEU A 131 2.23 20.86 -10.56
N LEU A 132 3.50 20.43 -10.49
CA LEU A 132 3.89 19.11 -10.97
C LEU A 132 3.29 17.98 -10.13
N ILE A 133 3.32 18.10 -8.79
CA ILE A 133 2.69 17.14 -7.88
C ILE A 133 1.19 17.07 -8.14
N PHE A 134 0.53 18.23 -8.23
CA PHE A 134 -0.91 18.30 -8.45
C PHE A 134 -1.31 17.71 -9.81
N ARG A 135 -0.57 18.03 -10.88
CA ARG A 135 -0.78 17.44 -12.21
C ARG A 135 -0.71 15.92 -12.16
N ASP A 136 0.30 15.37 -11.49
CA ASP A 136 0.49 13.92 -11.40
C ASP A 136 -0.65 13.23 -10.64
N VAL A 137 -1.16 13.85 -9.57
CA VAL A 137 -2.38 13.41 -8.86
C VAL A 137 -3.60 13.48 -9.78
N CYS A 138 -3.79 14.60 -10.50
CA CYS A 138 -4.91 14.76 -11.43
C CYS A 138 -4.88 13.73 -12.57
N ASN A 139 -3.70 13.38 -13.09
CA ASN A 139 -3.57 12.35 -14.12
C ASN A 139 -4.03 10.97 -13.61
N ALA A 140 -3.66 10.59 -12.37
CA ALA A 140 -4.13 9.35 -11.76
C ALA A 140 -5.66 9.35 -11.59
N VAL A 141 -6.23 10.42 -11.03
CA VAL A 141 -7.68 10.55 -10.84
C VAL A 141 -8.42 10.56 -12.18
N PHE A 142 -7.88 11.24 -13.20
CA PHE A 142 -8.43 11.24 -14.55
C PHE A 142 -8.47 9.82 -15.14
N ALA A 143 -7.40 9.04 -14.97
CA ALA A 143 -7.37 7.66 -15.42
C ALA A 143 -8.50 6.83 -14.77
N MET A 144 -8.71 6.98 -13.45
CA MET A 144 -9.79 6.32 -12.72
C MET A 144 -11.18 6.73 -13.24
N HIS A 145 -11.41 8.03 -13.43
CA HIS A 145 -12.70 8.56 -13.87
C HIS A 145 -13.01 8.27 -15.35
N SER A 146 -11.98 7.99 -16.16
CA SER A 146 -12.14 7.70 -17.60
C SER A 146 -12.56 6.26 -17.90
N HIS A 147 -12.59 5.38 -16.90
CA HIS A 147 -13.10 4.02 -17.07
C HIS A 147 -14.63 3.97 -17.20
N SER A 148 -15.14 2.86 -17.72
CA SER A 148 -16.58 2.58 -17.82
C SER A 148 -16.88 1.23 -17.13
N PRO A 149 -17.58 1.23 -15.99
CA PRO A 149 -18.04 2.41 -15.23
C PRO A 149 -16.88 3.23 -14.64
N PRO A 150 -17.07 4.53 -14.38
CA PRO A 150 -16.05 5.36 -13.72
C PRO A 150 -15.71 4.82 -12.33
N VAL A 151 -14.43 4.84 -11.98
CA VAL A 151 -13.95 4.45 -10.65
C VAL A 151 -13.75 5.69 -9.80
N ALA A 152 -14.48 5.81 -8.70
CA ALA A 152 -14.19 6.82 -7.68
C ALA A 152 -13.10 6.31 -6.73
N HIS A 153 -12.16 7.19 -6.36
CA HIS A 153 -11.20 6.94 -5.28
C HIS A 153 -11.90 6.98 -3.92
#